data_AF-A0A258EJE6-F1
#
_entry.id   AF-A0A258EJE6-F1
#
_cell.length_a   1.000
_cell.length_b   1.000
_cell.length_c   1.000
_cell.angle_alpha   90.00
_cell.angle_beta   90.00
_cell.angle_gamma   90.00
#
_symmetry.space_group_name_H-M   'P 1'
#
loop_
_entity.id
_entity.type
_entity.pdbx_description
1 polymer ?
#
loop_
_entity_poly.entity_id
_entity_poly.type
_entity_poly.pdbx_seq_one_letter_code
_entity_poly.pdbx_strand_id
1 'polypeptide(L)'
;MAISKLVFDTKMIAKALHIDEDEVVKAFSDGRGAWPFSELWGQSLYEFIKHANTNQPFSDGQFAIGQIGSAQISVKALTANGVKFQQSKDVGVGRKSTKQKLVSSLEACDRVVVVDLTEFPVVRFIPIESTRLISAAHSDRLRVGGWKKNALEAWLEEVYEVSEITLQI
;
A
#
# COMPACT_ATOMS: atom_id res chain seq x y z
N MET A 1 -11.90 -11.13 -2.01
CA MET A 1 -10.91 -10.10 -2.39
C MET A 1 -9.76 -10.79 -3.09
N ALA A 2 -9.35 -10.28 -4.25
CA ALA A 2 -8.18 -10.78 -4.97
C ALA A 2 -6.94 -10.01 -4.54
N ILE A 3 -5.91 -10.73 -4.08
CA ILE A 3 -4.57 -10.21 -3.81
C ILE A 3 -3.70 -10.55 -5.02
N SER A 4 -3.14 -9.52 -5.67
CA SER A 4 -2.22 -9.71 -6.79
C SER A 4 -0.81 -9.94 -6.24
N LYS A 5 -0.13 -10.96 -6.74
CA LYS A 5 1.27 -11.28 -6.44
C LYS A 5 2.12 -11.01 -7.67
N LEU A 6 3.17 -10.21 -7.51
CA LEU A 6 4.23 -10.06 -8.49
C LEU A 6 5.50 -10.74 -7.98
N VAL A 7 6.17 -11.47 -8.86
CA VAL A 7 7.50 -12.05 -8.57
C VAL A 7 8.50 -11.37 -9.47
N PHE A 8 9.45 -10.64 -8.87
CA PHE A 8 10.47 -9.89 -9.60
C PHE A 8 11.71 -10.74 -9.88
N ASP A 9 12.32 -10.57 -11.06
CA ASP A 9 13.62 -11.13 -11.37
C ASP A 9 14.75 -10.34 -10.67
N THR A 10 15.24 -10.88 -9.55
CA THR A 10 16.34 -10.29 -8.76
C THR A 10 17.62 -10.17 -9.56
N LYS A 11 17.90 -11.10 -10.49
CA LYS A 11 19.10 -11.08 -11.34
C LYS A 11 19.07 -9.89 -12.28
N MET A 12 17.91 -9.64 -12.87
CA MET A 12 17.74 -8.53 -13.79
C MET A 12 17.92 -7.19 -13.07
N ILE A 13 17.32 -7.04 -11.88
CA ILE A 13 17.44 -5.82 -11.08
C ILE A 13 18.88 -5.63 -10.59
N ALA A 14 19.52 -6.68 -10.06
CA ALA A 14 20.91 -6.66 -9.60
C ALA A 14 21.86 -6.21 -10.72
N LYS A 15 21.70 -6.80 -11.91
CA LYS A 15 22.48 -6.44 -13.11
C LYS A 15 22.26 -4.99 -13.52
N ALA A 16 21.03 -4.48 -13.48
CA ALA A 16 20.71 -3.11 -13.85
C ALA A 16 21.26 -2.08 -12.84
N LEU A 17 21.31 -2.44 -11.57
CA LEU A 17 21.80 -1.59 -10.48
C LEU A 17 23.29 -1.75 -10.20
N HIS A 18 23.96 -2.72 -10.84
CA HIS A 18 25.36 -3.06 -10.61
C HIS A 18 25.68 -3.41 -9.15
N ILE A 19 24.80 -4.17 -8.50
CA ILE A 19 24.96 -4.68 -7.13
C ILE A 19 24.66 -6.19 -7.09
N ASP A 20 24.96 -6.83 -5.96
CA ASP A 20 24.65 -8.24 -5.77
C ASP A 20 23.14 -8.49 -5.57
N GLU A 21 22.66 -9.66 -5.96
CA GLU A 21 21.25 -10.06 -5.81
C GLU A 21 20.78 -9.96 -4.34
N ASP A 22 21.63 -10.37 -3.40
CA ASP A 22 21.33 -10.33 -1.97
C ASP A 22 21.16 -8.88 -1.46
N GLU A 23 21.90 -7.93 -2.02
CA GLU A 23 21.76 -6.50 -1.69
C GLU A 23 20.45 -5.93 -2.23
N VAL A 24 20.02 -6.37 -3.42
CA VAL A 24 18.68 -6.03 -3.94
C VAL A 24 17.61 -6.52 -2.98
N VAL A 25 17.63 -7.81 -2.61
CA VAL A 25 16.62 -8.39 -1.73
C VAL A 25 16.56 -7.65 -0.40
N LYS A 26 17.72 -7.38 0.21
CA LYS A 26 17.82 -6.63 1.47
C LYS A 26 17.29 -5.20 1.35
N ALA A 27 17.67 -4.48 0.30
CA ALA A 27 17.28 -3.09 0.10
C ALA A 27 15.77 -2.94 -0.14
N PHE A 28 15.19 -3.84 -0.93
CA PHE A 28 13.75 -3.81 -1.22
C PHE A 28 12.91 -4.27 -0.02
N SER A 29 13.37 -5.27 0.74
CA SER A 29 12.66 -5.78 1.92
C SER A 29 12.60 -4.77 3.10
N ASP A 30 13.55 -3.84 3.20
CA ASP A 30 13.51 -2.75 4.19
C ASP A 30 12.31 -1.79 3.96
N GLY A 31 11.80 -1.73 2.73
CA GLY A 31 10.62 -0.97 2.33
C GLY A 31 10.81 0.55 2.29
N ARG A 32 11.87 1.10 2.91
CA ARG A 32 12.20 2.55 2.85
C ARG A 32 12.78 2.99 1.50
N GLY A 33 13.52 2.11 0.83
CA GLY A 33 14.01 2.37 -0.54
C GLY A 33 12.99 2.01 -1.61
N ALA A 34 12.14 1.02 -1.33
CA ALA A 34 11.23 0.43 -2.30
C ALA A 34 9.83 1.08 -2.37
N TRP A 35 9.43 1.88 -1.37
CA TRP A 35 8.10 2.52 -1.37
C TRP A 35 7.78 3.37 -2.62
N PRO A 36 8.73 4.09 -3.27
CA PRO A 36 8.39 4.87 -4.47
C PRO A 36 8.01 3.96 -5.64
N PHE A 37 8.55 2.74 -5.69
CA PHE A 37 8.21 1.76 -6.71
C PHE A 37 6.82 1.15 -6.48
N SER A 38 6.38 1.04 -5.23
CA SER A 38 5.02 0.59 -4.89
C SER A 38 3.93 1.40 -5.59
N GLU A 39 4.12 2.72 -5.71
CA GLU A 39 3.20 3.59 -6.44
C GLU A 39 3.23 3.32 -7.95
N LEU A 40 4.41 3.14 -8.54
CA LEU A 40 4.57 2.87 -9.98
C LEU A 40 4.01 1.50 -10.37
N TRP A 41 4.30 0.47 -9.58
CA TRP A 41 3.78 -0.88 -9.81
C TRP A 41 2.28 -0.94 -9.59
N GLY A 42 1.78 -0.27 -8.55
CA GLY A 42 0.34 -0.13 -8.32
C GLY A 42 -0.34 0.53 -9.52
N GLN A 43 0.27 1.58 -10.07
CA GLN A 43 -0.22 2.28 -11.24
C GLN A 43 -0.33 1.33 -12.44
N SER A 44 0.70 0.52 -12.68
CA SER A 44 0.71 -0.44 -13.78
C SER A 44 -0.30 -1.59 -13.60
N LEU A 45 -0.49 -2.07 -12.37
CA LEU A 45 -1.36 -3.21 -12.09
C LEU A 45 -2.85 -2.86 -12.04
N TYR A 46 -3.17 -1.69 -11.51
CA TYR A 46 -4.54 -1.26 -11.29
C TYR A 46 -4.97 -0.12 -12.24
N GLU A 47 -4.11 0.22 -13.21
CA GLU A 47 -4.34 1.20 -14.27
C GLU A 47 -4.84 2.57 -13.76
N PHE A 48 -4.47 2.95 -12.52
CA PHE A 48 -4.82 4.26 -12.01
C PHE A 48 -3.90 5.34 -12.59
N ILE A 49 -4.36 6.57 -12.64
CA ILE A 49 -3.57 7.74 -13.04
C ILE A 49 -3.00 8.36 -11.77
N LYS A 50 -1.67 8.34 -11.63
CA LYS A 50 -0.97 8.96 -10.50
C LYS A 50 -1.22 10.47 -10.47
N HIS A 51 -1.54 11.02 -9.31
CA HIS A 51 -1.64 12.48 -9.15
C HIS A 51 -0.26 13.10 -8.91
N ALA A 52 -0.05 14.31 -9.46
CA ALA A 52 1.06 15.15 -9.01
C ALA A 52 0.74 15.63 -7.58
N ASN A 53 1.63 15.35 -6.63
CA ASN A 53 1.48 15.58 -5.19
C ASN A 53 1.13 17.05 -4.82
N THR A 54 1.39 17.99 -5.73
CA THR A 54 1.10 19.43 -5.59
C THR A 54 -0.36 19.81 -5.77
N ASN A 55 -1.17 19.02 -6.49
CA ASN A 55 -2.52 19.44 -6.91
C ASN A 55 -3.66 18.64 -6.26
N GLN A 56 -3.36 17.51 -5.62
CA GLN A 56 -4.34 16.72 -4.88
C GLN A 56 -3.73 16.23 -3.57
N PRO A 57 -3.80 17.00 -2.47
CA PRO A 57 -3.57 16.41 -1.17
C PRO A 57 -4.59 15.27 -1.03
N PHE A 58 -4.22 14.15 -0.42
CA PHE A 58 -5.11 13.02 -0.08
C PHE A 58 -5.26 11.87 -1.08
N SER A 59 -4.77 11.98 -2.32
CA SER A 59 -4.83 10.89 -3.29
C SER A 59 -3.48 10.63 -3.94
N ASP A 60 -3.06 9.36 -3.99
CA ASP A 60 -1.84 8.94 -4.69
C ASP A 60 -2.15 8.67 -6.18
N GLY A 61 -3.43 8.45 -6.52
CA GLY A 61 -3.91 8.33 -7.89
C GLY A 61 -5.42 8.11 -7.97
N GLN A 62 -5.98 8.17 -9.16
CA GLN A 62 -7.40 7.89 -9.41
C GLN A 62 -7.58 6.91 -10.56
N PHE A 63 -8.59 6.05 -10.51
CA PHE A 63 -9.01 5.29 -11.70
C PHE A 63 -10.38 5.78 -12.17
N ALA A 64 -10.59 5.81 -13.49
CA ALA A 64 -11.87 6.18 -14.06
C ALA A 64 -12.88 5.05 -13.86
N ILE A 65 -14.07 5.37 -13.37
CA ILE A 65 -15.22 4.46 -13.32
C ILE A 65 -16.13 4.79 -14.51
N GLY A 66 -15.59 4.65 -15.73
CA GLY A 66 -16.30 5.00 -16.96
C GLY A 66 -16.87 6.43 -16.93
N GLN A 67 -18.15 6.59 -17.27
CA GLN A 67 -18.85 7.90 -17.23
C GLN A 67 -19.37 8.29 -15.84
N ILE A 68 -19.27 7.40 -14.84
CA ILE A 68 -19.89 7.57 -13.52
C ILE A 68 -19.02 8.47 -12.62
N GLY A 69 -17.72 8.53 -12.87
CA GLY A 69 -16.78 9.39 -12.14
C GLY A 69 -15.39 8.79 -12.07
N SER A 70 -14.62 9.17 -11.06
CA SER A 70 -13.34 8.55 -10.71
C SER A 70 -13.34 8.11 -9.25
N ALA A 71 -12.62 7.03 -8.94
CA ALA A 71 -12.35 6.62 -7.57
C ALA A 71 -10.91 6.95 -7.21
N GLN A 72 -10.74 7.48 -6.01
CA GLN A 72 -9.48 7.90 -5.41
C GLN A 72 -8.81 6.71 -4.74
N ILE A 73 -7.51 6.55 -4.98
CA ILE A 73 -6.68 5.48 -4.44
C ILE A 73 -5.57 6.09 -3.60
N SER A 74 -5.30 5.47 -2.44
CA SER A 74 -4.04 5.66 -1.73
C SER A 74 -3.19 4.40 -1.75
N VAL A 75 -1.89 4.53 -1.96
CA VAL A 75 -0.94 3.42 -1.96
C VAL A 75 -0.13 3.49 -0.67
N LYS A 76 -0.06 2.37 0.07
CA LYS A 76 0.69 2.29 1.33
C LYS A 76 1.64 1.11 1.32
N ALA A 77 2.91 1.35 1.61
CA ALA A 77 3.88 0.27 1.77
C ALA A 77 3.71 -0.40 3.14
N LEU A 78 3.59 -1.73 3.16
CA LEU A 78 3.76 -2.56 4.35
C LEU A 78 5.25 -2.93 4.46
N THR A 79 5.85 -2.51 5.57
CA THR A 79 7.27 -2.75 5.89
C THR A 79 7.38 -3.60 7.15
N ALA A 80 8.61 -3.94 7.58
CA ALA A 80 8.86 -4.55 8.89
C ALA A 80 8.25 -3.75 10.06
N ASN A 81 8.11 -2.42 9.90
CA ASN A 81 7.51 -1.57 10.91
C ASN A 81 5.98 -1.57 10.89
N GLY A 82 5.37 -2.26 9.94
CA GLY A 82 3.94 -2.24 9.67
C GLY A 82 3.57 -1.27 8.54
N VAL A 83 2.28 -1.16 8.31
CA VAL A 83 1.64 -0.23 7.37
C VAL A 83 0.92 0.86 8.15
N LYS A 84 1.05 2.11 7.71
CA LYS A 84 0.32 3.26 8.25
C LYS A 84 -0.60 3.81 7.20
N PHE A 85 -1.85 4.06 7.58
CA PHE A 85 -2.91 4.49 6.65
C PHE A 85 -3.10 6.00 6.57
N GLN A 86 -2.33 6.74 7.35
CA GLN A 86 -2.39 8.20 7.39
C GLN A 86 -1.54 8.80 6.28
N GLN A 87 -1.72 10.09 6.04
CA GLN A 87 -0.83 10.83 5.16
C GLN A 87 0.59 10.90 5.70
N SER A 88 1.58 10.84 4.81
CA SER A 88 2.99 10.95 5.16
C SER A 88 3.30 12.23 5.94
N LYS A 89 2.55 13.33 5.73
CA LYS A 89 2.69 14.60 6.48
C LYS A 89 2.22 14.54 7.94
N ASP A 90 1.38 13.56 8.28
CA ASP A 90 0.85 13.35 9.64
C ASP A 90 1.61 12.25 10.39
N VAL A 91 2.49 11.54 9.69
CA VAL A 91 3.31 10.45 10.23
C VAL A 91 4.75 10.95 10.39
N GLY A 92 5.32 10.91 11.60
CA GLY A 92 6.72 11.30 11.83
C GLY A 92 6.99 11.78 13.25
N VAL A 93 8.27 11.87 13.62
CA VAL A 93 8.71 12.36 14.94
C VAL A 93 8.22 13.80 15.14
N GLY A 94 7.60 14.08 16.31
CA GLY A 94 7.05 15.39 16.65
C GLY A 94 5.66 15.70 16.08
N ARG A 95 5.07 14.79 15.28
CA ARG A 95 3.73 14.99 14.69
C ARG A 95 2.65 14.40 15.59
N LYS A 96 1.61 15.19 15.86
CA LYS A 96 0.42 14.70 16.59
C LYS A 96 -0.54 14.03 15.60
N SER A 97 -0.51 12.72 15.63
CA SER A 97 -1.44 11.85 14.92
C SER A 97 -2.64 11.55 15.83
N THR A 98 -3.86 11.71 15.31
CA THR A 98 -5.12 11.47 16.03
C THR A 98 -6.01 10.49 15.27
N LYS A 99 -6.93 9.83 15.98
CA LYS A 99 -7.94 8.95 15.34
C LYS A 99 -8.75 9.71 14.29
N GLN A 100 -9.10 10.97 14.56
CA GLN A 100 -9.81 11.82 13.60
C GLN A 100 -9.00 12.04 12.31
N LYS A 101 -7.70 12.34 12.40
CA LYS A 101 -6.83 12.47 11.21
C LYS A 101 -6.69 11.16 10.43
N LEU A 102 -6.65 10.02 11.12
CA LEU A 102 -6.67 8.71 10.47
C LEU A 102 -7.96 8.53 9.67
N VAL A 103 -9.12 8.74 10.30
CA VAL A 103 -10.42 8.60 9.63
C VAL A 103 -10.54 9.57 8.45
N SER A 104 -10.18 10.84 8.61
CA SER A 104 -10.21 11.81 7.50
C SER A 104 -9.24 11.45 6.37
N SER A 105 -8.10 10.80 6.67
CA SER A 105 -7.20 10.31 5.60
C SER A 105 -7.84 9.17 4.81
N LEU A 106 -8.61 8.30 5.48
CA LEU A 106 -9.30 7.19 4.86
C LEU A 106 -10.53 7.65 4.07
N GLU A 107 -11.30 8.60 4.59
CA GLU A 107 -12.47 9.19 3.92
C GLU A 107 -12.12 9.92 2.61
N ALA A 108 -10.87 10.36 2.48
CA ALA A 108 -10.41 11.07 1.29
C ALA A 108 -10.00 10.14 0.13
N CYS A 109 -10.12 8.82 0.30
CA CYS A 109 -9.93 7.83 -0.76
C CYS A 109 -11.04 6.77 -0.73
N ASP A 110 -11.28 6.13 -1.87
CA ASP A 110 -12.25 5.03 -1.97
C ASP A 110 -11.60 3.68 -1.66
N ARG A 111 -10.31 3.56 -1.97
CA ARG A 111 -9.53 2.33 -1.82
C ARG A 111 -8.10 2.63 -1.38
N VAL A 112 -7.59 1.78 -0.49
CA VAL A 112 -6.18 1.73 -0.14
C VAL A 112 -5.57 0.47 -0.74
N VAL A 113 -4.51 0.61 -1.53
CA VAL A 113 -3.70 -0.53 -1.98
C VAL A 113 -2.51 -0.65 -1.04
N VAL A 114 -2.49 -1.70 -0.22
CA VAL A 114 -1.33 -2.03 0.61
C VAL A 114 -0.37 -2.86 -0.23
N VAL A 115 0.88 -2.42 -0.32
CA VAL A 115 1.95 -3.12 -1.04
C VAL A 115 2.86 -3.77 -0.03
N ASP A 116 2.80 -5.10 0.07
CA ASP A 116 3.66 -5.89 0.95
C ASP A 116 5.01 -6.12 0.29
N LEU A 117 6.04 -5.47 0.84
CA LEU A 117 7.42 -5.56 0.40
C LEU A 117 8.25 -6.49 1.31
N THR A 118 7.66 -7.03 2.38
CA THR A 118 8.40 -7.73 3.44
C THR A 118 8.99 -9.07 3.00
N GLU A 119 8.53 -9.62 1.88
CA GLU A 119 8.93 -10.92 1.32
C GLU A 119 9.50 -10.78 -0.10
N PHE A 120 10.11 -9.64 -0.42
CA PHE A 120 10.76 -9.44 -1.71
C PHE A 120 11.72 -10.61 -2.02
N PRO A 121 11.70 -11.20 -3.24
CA PRO A 121 11.19 -10.66 -4.50
C PRO A 121 9.70 -10.85 -4.78
N VAL A 122 8.95 -11.44 -3.85
CA VAL A 122 7.49 -11.54 -3.97
C VAL A 122 6.87 -10.28 -3.38
N VAL A 123 6.14 -9.53 -4.21
CA VAL A 123 5.41 -8.33 -3.80
C VAL A 123 3.91 -8.59 -3.90
N ARG A 124 3.19 -8.36 -2.81
CA ARG A 124 1.73 -8.53 -2.77
C ARG A 124 1.05 -7.17 -2.81
N PHE A 125 -0.02 -7.07 -3.61
CA PHE A 125 -0.87 -5.89 -3.68
C PHE A 125 -2.23 -6.26 -3.13
N ILE A 126 -2.60 -5.59 -2.03
CA ILE A 126 -3.77 -5.92 -1.23
C ILE A 126 -4.73 -4.73 -1.32
N PRO A 127 -5.73 -4.78 -2.21
CA PRO A 127 -6.70 -3.70 -2.38
C PRO A 127 -7.77 -3.74 -1.29
N ILE A 128 -7.81 -2.75 -0.41
CA ILE A 128 -8.74 -2.67 0.72
C ILE A 128 -9.67 -1.48 0.53
N GLU A 129 -10.98 -1.70 0.66
CA GLU A 129 -11.97 -0.61 0.62
C GLU A 129 -11.80 0.32 1.83
N SER A 130 -11.82 1.64 1.60
CA SER A 130 -11.62 2.60 2.68
C SER A 130 -12.72 2.51 3.75
N THR A 131 -13.96 2.20 3.37
CA THR A 131 -15.09 1.99 4.28
C THR A 131 -14.83 0.89 5.31
N ARG A 132 -14.13 -0.19 4.92
CA ARG A 132 -13.74 -1.28 5.83
C ARG A 132 -12.67 -0.84 6.82
N LEU A 133 -11.69 -0.05 6.35
CA LEU A 133 -10.67 0.54 7.22
C LEU A 133 -11.26 1.56 8.20
N ILE A 134 -12.22 2.37 7.74
CA ILE A 134 -12.96 3.32 8.58
C ILE A 134 -13.73 2.57 9.67
N SER A 135 -14.45 1.50 9.32
CA SER A 135 -15.14 0.65 10.30
C SER A 135 -14.16 0.07 11.33
N ALA A 136 -13.01 -0.44 10.88
CA ALA A 136 -11.97 -0.97 11.77
C ALA A 136 -11.36 0.11 12.68
N ALA A 137 -11.24 1.35 12.19
CA ALA A 137 -10.79 2.48 12.99
C ALA A 137 -11.82 2.84 14.06
N HIS A 138 -13.11 2.92 13.72
CA HIS A 138 -14.17 3.20 14.69
C HIS A 138 -14.23 2.16 15.80
N SER A 139 -14.06 0.87 15.47
CA SER A 139 -14.03 -0.23 16.44
C SER A 139 -12.69 -0.43 17.17
N ASP A 140 -11.75 0.52 17.06
CA ASP A 140 -10.41 0.51 17.67
C ASP A 140 -9.51 -0.69 17.30
N ARG A 141 -9.89 -1.45 16.26
CA ARG A 141 -9.08 -2.52 15.67
C ARG A 141 -7.94 -1.93 14.84
N LEU A 142 -8.19 -0.83 14.13
CA LEU A 142 -7.17 -0.02 13.47
C LEU A 142 -6.87 1.22 14.32
N ARG A 143 -5.61 1.38 14.72
CA ARG A 143 -5.15 2.54 15.52
C ARG A 143 -4.27 3.45 14.66
N VAL A 144 -3.99 4.65 15.19
CA VAL A 144 -3.06 5.63 14.56
C VAL A 144 -1.68 5.06 14.25
N GLY A 145 -1.23 4.05 15.00
CA GLY A 145 0.03 3.34 14.73
C GLY A 145 0.01 2.46 13.47
N GLY A 146 -1.19 2.21 12.90
CA GLY A 146 -1.38 1.29 11.79
C GLY A 146 -1.42 -0.17 12.23
N TRP A 147 -1.08 -1.07 11.31
CA TRP A 147 -1.02 -2.51 11.56
C TRP A 147 0.36 -3.09 11.28
N LYS A 148 0.76 -4.06 12.10
CA LYS A 148 1.85 -5.00 11.76
C LYS A 148 1.31 -6.05 10.79
N LYS A 149 2.21 -6.72 10.05
CA LYS A 149 1.85 -7.76 9.07
C LYS A 149 0.84 -8.77 9.62
N ASN A 150 1.17 -9.44 10.72
CA ASN A 150 0.28 -10.48 11.29
C ASN A 150 -1.10 -9.94 11.68
N ALA A 151 -1.19 -8.70 12.16
CA ALA A 151 -2.46 -8.08 12.52
C ALA A 151 -3.29 -7.73 11.27
N LEU A 152 -2.64 -7.29 10.19
CA LEU A 152 -3.30 -7.08 8.90
C LEU A 152 -3.79 -8.41 8.32
N GLU A 153 -2.94 -9.45 8.24
CA GLU A 153 -3.32 -10.76 7.69
C GLU A 153 -4.51 -11.37 8.44
N ALA A 154 -4.44 -11.42 9.78
CA ALA A 154 -5.54 -11.96 10.59
C ALA A 154 -6.86 -11.19 10.38
N TRP A 155 -6.78 -9.87 10.18
CA TRP A 155 -7.96 -9.06 9.88
C TRP A 155 -8.48 -9.31 8.46
N LEU A 156 -7.60 -9.49 7.48
CA LEU A 156 -7.98 -9.81 6.10
C LEU A 156 -8.71 -11.16 6.02
N GLU A 157 -8.20 -12.17 6.70
CA GLU A 157 -8.83 -13.50 6.78
C GLU A 157 -10.21 -13.48 7.44
N GLU A 158 -10.43 -12.61 8.42
CA GLU A 158 -11.73 -12.44 9.08
C GLU A 158 -12.76 -11.76 8.16
N VAL A 159 -12.33 -10.75 7.40
CA VAL A 159 -13.24 -9.83 6.70
C VAL A 159 -13.43 -10.17 5.22
N TYR A 160 -12.50 -10.93 4.63
CA TYR A 160 -12.52 -11.26 3.22
C TYR A 160 -12.33 -12.75 2.97
N GLU A 161 -13.06 -13.26 1.98
CA GLU A 161 -12.63 -14.46 1.28
C GLU A 161 -11.43 -14.10 0.40
N VAL A 162 -10.23 -14.51 0.79
CA VAL A 162 -8.99 -14.15 0.12
C VAL A 162 -8.71 -15.14 -1.02
N SER A 163 -8.42 -14.59 -2.20
CA SER A 163 -7.90 -15.33 -3.35
C SER A 163 -6.61 -14.68 -3.81
N GLU A 164 -5.68 -15.47 -4.33
CA GLU A 164 -4.37 -14.97 -4.78
C GLU A 164 -4.20 -15.20 -6.27
N ILE A 165 -3.72 -14.17 -6.98
CA ILE A 165 -3.44 -14.22 -8.41
C ILE A 165 -1.97 -13.89 -8.60
N THR A 166 -1.18 -14.84 -9.10
CA THR A 166 0.24 -14.63 -9.39
C THR A 166 0.43 -14.18 -10.82
N LEU A 167 1.16 -13.07 -10.99
CA LEU A 167 1.57 -12.51 -12.26
C LEU A 167 3.11 -12.56 -12.31
N GLN A 168 3.65 -13.06 -13.42
CA GLN A 168 5.08 -13.01 -13.71
C GLN A 168 5.34 -11.77 -14.57
N ILE A 169 6.34 -10.99 -14.18
CA ILE A 169 6.79 -9.76 -14.87
C ILE A 169 8.30 -9.74 -14.94
#